data_AF-A0AA92TT79-F1
#
_entry.id   AF-A0AA92TT79-F1
#
_cell.length_a   1.000
_cell.length_b   1.000
_cell.length_c   1.000
_cell.angle_alpha   90.00
_cell.angle_beta   90.00
_cell.angle_gamma   90.00
#
_symmetry.space_group_name_H-M   'P 1'
#
loop_
_entity.id
_entity.type
_entity.pdbx_description
1 polymer ?
#
loop_
_entity_poly.entity_id
_entity_poly.type
_entity_poly.pdbx_seq_one_letter_code
_entity_poly.pdbx_strand_id
1 'polypeptide(L)'
;MAMVCTLGFFTACSSDDDDPTVWDTFKAGTYNVWGQELDTEDGEVDYNFIDFDMNIEKAGNQTAKVTLTDKSGEVTVNVPEATIIAQDGYTLRGQGTATINDNVTKATENTNTMTVDFTAKISADYKNISVELKTADGTFNAGNSTEKPAVSKLLATWNLEPVTMYDDKGNQTDNPDDASAWKGSFKMNWETAADCPPIMGFIPAATAPQMAESIVNQLLPTLLKSVTFTADGKIIAQYAEAKLGETGTEAPATPNWQIAEGYATYKIVDENQIIVFLSNEKIAGTITDPAKQAAIGAVLSAFKDGVPVNVRFSNSDNTAFFYLNQEFATKLAANPVLVKMVESLNDDDLNGFAGMIKTIVQQLPELMNKTTKFEAGLELIK
;
A
#
# COMPACT_ATOMS: atom_id res chain seq x y z
N MET A 1 -23.46 39.63 -28.28
CA MET A 1 -22.42 39.23 -29.25
C MET A 1 -21.12 39.09 -28.50
N ALA A 2 -20.37 38.08 -28.89
CA ALA A 2 -19.14 37.65 -28.28
C ALA A 2 -18.02 38.71 -28.34
N MET A 3 -17.05 38.49 -27.46
CA MET A 3 -15.62 38.49 -27.80
C MET A 3 -14.83 39.81 -27.69
N VAL A 4 -13.57 39.60 -27.28
CA VAL A 4 -12.36 40.39 -27.54
C VAL A 4 -12.03 41.42 -26.45
N CYS A 5 -11.24 41.02 -25.45
CA CYS A 5 -9.78 41.28 -25.31
C CYS A 5 -9.55 42.66 -24.65
N THR A 6 -8.57 42.95 -23.81
CA THR A 6 -7.29 42.35 -23.43
C THR A 6 -6.66 43.38 -22.48
N LEU A 7 -5.89 42.92 -21.48
CA LEU A 7 -4.87 43.69 -20.74
C LEU A 7 -5.39 44.85 -19.87
N GLY A 8 -5.10 44.93 -18.58
CA GLY A 8 -4.25 44.13 -17.72
C GLY A 8 -4.14 44.84 -16.37
N PHE A 9 -3.75 44.11 -15.33
CA PHE A 9 -3.07 44.68 -14.17
C PHE A 9 -2.20 43.58 -13.57
N PHE A 10 -0.90 43.66 -13.89
CA PHE A 10 0.18 43.20 -13.02
C PHE A 10 0.07 43.97 -11.67
N THR A 11 0.60 43.63 -10.50
CA THR A 11 1.79 42.91 -10.00
C THR A 11 1.46 42.59 -8.51
N ALA A 12 2.01 41.58 -7.86
CA ALA A 12 3.19 41.76 -7.02
C ALA A 12 3.79 40.42 -6.58
N CYS A 13 5.11 40.46 -6.44
CA CYS A 13 6.02 39.38 -6.07
C CYS A 13 5.69 38.74 -4.71
N SER A 14 5.90 37.43 -4.64
CA SER A 14 6.63 36.86 -3.51
C SER A 14 7.78 36.05 -4.10
N SER A 15 8.96 36.66 -4.10
CA SER A 15 10.23 35.94 -4.13
C SER A 15 10.43 35.33 -2.75
N ASP A 16 10.17 34.05 -2.59
CA ASP A 16 10.84 33.20 -1.61
C ASP A 16 10.65 31.74 -2.01
N ASP A 17 11.74 31.00 -1.95
CA ASP A 17 12.00 29.66 -2.48
C ASP A 17 11.02 28.57 -1.98
N ASP A 18 10.95 27.49 -2.78
CA ASP A 18 10.22 26.23 -2.59
C ASP A 18 8.78 26.13 -3.13
N ASP A 19 8.51 26.69 -4.33
CA ASP A 19 7.47 26.06 -5.16
C ASP A 19 7.95 24.64 -5.49
N PRO A 20 7.16 23.57 -5.18
CA PRO A 20 7.51 22.23 -5.60
C PRO A 20 7.75 22.28 -7.11
N THR A 21 8.92 21.81 -7.52
CA THR A 21 9.23 21.74 -8.93
C THR A 21 8.12 20.96 -9.60
N VAL A 22 7.70 21.35 -10.80
CA VAL A 22 6.66 20.63 -11.55
C VAL A 22 6.98 19.12 -11.70
N TRP A 23 8.26 18.75 -11.53
CA TRP A 23 8.79 17.38 -11.45
C TRP A 23 8.54 16.64 -10.13
N ASP A 24 8.31 17.35 -9.03
CA ASP A 24 7.82 16.75 -7.79
C ASP A 24 6.41 16.16 -7.99
N THR A 25 5.66 16.75 -8.94
CA THR A 25 4.43 16.18 -9.46
C THR A 25 4.73 15.05 -10.44
N PHE A 26 5.39 15.32 -11.56
CA PHE A 26 5.68 14.28 -12.55
C PHE A 26 6.96 13.52 -12.22
N LYS A 27 6.88 12.49 -11.37
CA LYS A 27 8.05 11.64 -11.09
C LYS A 27 8.47 10.87 -12.35
N ALA A 28 9.76 10.87 -12.66
CA ALA A 28 10.28 9.99 -13.70
C ALA A 28 10.05 8.52 -13.29
N GLY A 29 9.53 7.71 -14.20
CA GLY A 29 9.19 6.32 -13.90
C GLY A 29 8.30 5.66 -14.93
N THR A 30 8.06 4.37 -14.70
CA THR A 30 7.19 3.52 -15.51
C THR A 30 5.81 3.39 -14.85
N TYR A 31 4.76 3.55 -15.65
CA TYR A 31 3.37 3.50 -15.22
C TYR A 31 2.58 2.53 -16.11
N ASN A 32 1.73 1.70 -15.50
CA ASN A 32 0.84 0.82 -16.24
C ASN A 32 -0.39 1.61 -16.71
N VAL A 33 -0.77 1.45 -17.97
CA VAL A 33 -1.96 2.06 -18.57
C VAL A 33 -2.74 1.00 -19.33
N TRP A 34 -4.07 1.05 -19.19
CA TRP A 34 -5.01 0.16 -19.89
C TRP A 34 -5.95 1.01 -20.73
N GLY A 35 -6.31 0.54 -21.92
CA GLY A 35 -7.17 1.26 -22.87
C GLY A 35 -8.42 0.48 -23.30
N GLN A 36 -9.42 1.22 -23.77
CA GLN A 36 -10.69 0.77 -24.35
C GLN A 36 -10.87 1.34 -25.77
N GLU A 37 -11.17 0.41 -26.68
CA GLU A 37 -11.94 0.42 -27.94
C GLU A 37 -11.56 1.34 -29.13
N LEU A 38 -11.55 0.69 -30.30
CA LEU A 38 -11.68 1.25 -31.64
C LEU A 38 -13.08 0.87 -32.17
N ASP A 39 -13.91 1.86 -32.48
CA ASP A 39 -15.21 1.67 -33.12
C ASP A 39 -14.96 1.26 -34.58
N THR A 40 -15.47 0.09 -35.00
CA THR A 40 -15.46 -0.30 -36.42
C THR A 40 -16.85 -0.09 -37.01
N GLU A 41 -16.91 0.38 -38.26
CA GLU A 41 -18.14 0.81 -38.97
C GLU A 41 -19.29 -0.21 -38.99
N ASP A 42 -19.02 -1.47 -38.63
CA ASP A 42 -19.97 -2.58 -38.71
C ASP A 42 -20.71 -2.88 -37.39
N GLY A 43 -20.40 -2.17 -36.30
CA GLY A 43 -21.13 -2.30 -35.02
C GLY A 43 -20.90 -3.63 -34.28
N GLU A 44 -19.91 -4.43 -34.69
CA GLU A 44 -19.33 -5.48 -33.86
C GLU A 44 -18.21 -4.88 -32.99
N VAL A 45 -18.38 -4.99 -31.67
CA VAL A 45 -17.36 -4.61 -30.68
C VAL A 45 -16.39 -5.78 -30.55
N ASP A 46 -15.17 -5.62 -31.07
CA ASP A 46 -14.08 -6.57 -30.87
C ASP A 46 -13.15 -6.05 -29.77
N TYR A 47 -12.97 -6.84 -28.70
CA TYR A 47 -12.23 -6.42 -27.50
C TYR A 47 -10.73 -6.73 -27.67
N ASN A 48 -9.96 -5.81 -28.25
CA ASN A 48 -8.49 -5.88 -28.19
C ASN A 48 -7.96 -4.95 -27.09
N PHE A 49 -7.60 -5.54 -25.97
CA PHE A 49 -6.90 -4.86 -24.88
C PHE A 49 -5.43 -4.69 -25.27
N ILE A 50 -4.91 -3.46 -25.20
CA ILE A 50 -3.47 -3.21 -25.33
C ILE A 50 -2.97 -2.64 -24.00
N ASP A 51 -2.18 -3.46 -23.30
CA ASP A 51 -1.49 -3.08 -22.08
C ASP A 51 -0.27 -2.25 -22.45
N PHE A 52 -0.19 -1.01 -21.97
CA PHE A 52 0.95 -0.14 -22.18
C PHE A 52 1.75 0.10 -20.89
N ASP A 53 3.07 0.03 -21.03
CA ASP A 53 4.02 0.64 -20.09
C ASP A 53 4.33 2.07 -20.56
N MET A 54 3.97 3.06 -19.74
CA MET A 54 4.32 4.47 -19.94
C MET A 54 5.60 4.81 -19.18
N ASN A 55 6.64 5.25 -19.89
CA ASN A 55 7.84 5.84 -19.30
C ASN A 55 7.82 7.36 -19.46
N ILE A 56 8.09 8.10 -18.37
CA ILE A 56 8.19 9.56 -18.37
C ILE A 56 9.62 9.96 -17.97
N GLU A 57 10.27 10.76 -18.82
CA GLU A 57 11.63 11.27 -18.61
C GLU A 57 11.64 12.81 -18.57
N LYS A 58 12.46 13.39 -17.69
CA LYS A 58 12.66 14.84 -17.64
C LYS A 58 13.42 15.34 -18.86
N ALA A 59 12.78 16.22 -19.63
CA ALA A 59 13.39 16.89 -20.79
C ALA A 59 13.72 18.37 -20.51
N GLY A 60 12.92 19.05 -19.70
CA GLY A 60 13.12 20.46 -19.33
C GLY A 60 12.34 20.88 -18.09
N ASN A 61 12.20 22.18 -17.85
CA ASN A 61 11.50 22.68 -16.65
C ASN A 61 10.00 22.36 -16.63
N GLN A 62 9.34 22.38 -17.80
CA GLN A 62 7.90 22.08 -17.97
C GLN A 62 7.66 21.10 -19.13
N THR A 63 8.69 20.35 -19.52
CA THR A 63 8.64 19.44 -20.66
C THR A 63 9.16 18.05 -20.28
N ALA A 64 8.41 17.04 -20.67
CA ALA A 64 8.73 15.63 -20.47
C ALA A 64 8.86 14.92 -21.82
N LYS A 65 9.67 13.86 -21.85
CA LYS A 65 9.65 12.87 -22.92
C LYS A 65 8.81 11.69 -22.44
N VAL A 66 7.87 11.25 -23.26
CA VAL A 66 6.96 10.13 -22.92
C VAL A 66 7.11 9.03 -23.95
N THR A 67 7.25 7.80 -23.47
CA THR A 67 7.23 6.60 -24.31
C THR A 67 6.15 5.65 -23.80
N LEU A 68 5.26 5.20 -24.67
CA LEU A 68 4.33 4.11 -24.40
C LEU A 68 4.81 2.90 -25.17
N THR A 69 4.97 1.76 -24.50
CA THR A 69 5.31 0.50 -25.15
C THR A 69 4.26 -0.51 -24.76
N ASP A 70 3.64 -1.17 -25.73
CA ASP A 70 2.76 -2.28 -25.39
C ASP A 70 3.55 -3.46 -24.81
N LYS A 71 2.90 -4.32 -24.04
CA LYS A 71 3.60 -5.45 -23.40
C LYS A 71 4.10 -6.51 -24.39
N SER A 72 3.55 -6.57 -25.60
CA SER A 72 4.09 -7.42 -26.68
C SER A 72 5.34 -6.81 -27.34
N GLY A 73 5.56 -5.49 -27.20
CA GLY A 73 6.61 -4.73 -27.91
C GLY A 73 6.28 -4.46 -29.39
N GLU A 74 5.05 -4.76 -29.82
CA GLU A 74 4.57 -4.59 -31.18
C GLU A 74 4.19 -3.14 -31.47
N VAL A 75 3.77 -2.37 -30.47
CA VAL A 75 3.39 -0.96 -30.63
C VAL A 75 4.21 -0.08 -29.68
N THR A 76 4.85 0.94 -30.24
CA THR A 76 5.57 1.95 -29.45
C THR A 76 5.12 3.35 -29.85
N VAL A 77 4.68 4.14 -28.87
CA VAL A 77 4.38 5.57 -29.05
C VAL A 77 5.47 6.41 -28.42
N ASN A 78 6.13 7.23 -29.23
CA ASN A 78 7.20 8.12 -28.78
C ASN A 78 6.74 9.57 -28.89
N VAL A 79 6.64 10.24 -27.75
CA VAL A 79 6.34 11.67 -27.60
C VAL A 79 7.62 12.37 -27.13
N PRO A 80 8.41 12.95 -28.06
CA PRO A 80 9.70 13.54 -27.71
C PRO A 80 9.58 14.80 -26.84
N GLU A 81 8.44 15.49 -26.92
CA GLU A 81 8.17 16.71 -26.16
C GLU A 81 6.69 16.78 -25.76
N ALA A 82 6.42 16.58 -24.47
CA ALA A 82 5.11 16.76 -23.83
C ALA A 82 5.19 17.93 -22.84
N THR A 83 4.28 18.89 -22.97
CA THR A 83 4.14 20.04 -22.09
C THR A 83 3.29 19.69 -20.88
N ILE A 84 3.74 20.11 -19.71
CA ILE A 84 2.99 20.01 -18.46
C ILE A 84 2.06 21.22 -18.35
N ILE A 85 0.76 20.99 -18.19
CA ILE A 85 -0.23 22.08 -18.13
C ILE A 85 -0.41 22.53 -16.68
N ALA A 86 0.08 23.75 -16.37
CA ALA A 86 0.13 24.30 -15.02
C ALA A 86 -1.23 24.59 -14.37
N GLN A 87 -2.33 24.67 -15.14
CA GLN A 87 -3.64 25.02 -14.59
C GLN A 87 -4.22 23.92 -13.68
N ASP A 88 -3.88 22.66 -13.95
CA ASP A 88 -4.22 21.53 -13.08
C ASP A 88 -2.98 20.77 -12.57
N GLY A 89 -1.78 20.98 -13.13
CA GLY A 89 -0.54 20.36 -12.65
C GLY A 89 -0.47 18.84 -12.89
N TYR A 90 -1.45 18.27 -13.57
CA TYR A 90 -1.70 16.83 -13.66
C TYR A 90 -1.91 16.34 -15.09
N THR A 91 -1.89 17.26 -16.06
CA THR A 91 -2.11 16.96 -17.47
C THR A 91 -0.82 17.15 -18.27
N LEU A 92 -0.43 16.12 -19.03
CA LEU A 92 0.58 16.15 -20.08
C LEU A 92 -0.11 16.27 -21.43
N ARG A 93 0.39 17.15 -22.29
CA ARG A 93 -0.02 17.20 -23.71
C ARG A 93 1.19 17.29 -24.62
N GLY A 94 1.19 16.50 -25.67
CA GLY A 94 2.26 16.51 -26.66
C GLY A 94 1.83 15.88 -27.96
N GLN A 95 2.71 15.92 -28.94
CA GLN A 95 2.56 15.19 -30.19
C GLN A 95 3.68 14.18 -30.31
N GLY A 96 3.32 12.98 -30.76
CA GLY A 96 4.24 11.88 -30.90
C GLY A 96 4.01 11.07 -32.17
N THR A 97 4.76 10.00 -32.26
CA THR A 97 4.68 9.02 -33.35
C THR A 97 4.41 7.64 -32.76
N ALA A 98 3.32 7.01 -33.17
CA ALA A 98 3.06 5.61 -32.89
C ALA A 98 3.64 4.76 -34.01
N THR A 99 4.43 3.75 -33.66
CA THR A 99 5.07 2.81 -34.58
C THR A 99 4.53 1.42 -34.32
N ILE A 100 4.11 0.73 -35.38
CA ILE A 100 3.66 -0.67 -35.31
C ILE A 100 4.78 -1.54 -35.91
N ASN A 101 5.38 -2.36 -35.07
CA ASN A 101 6.40 -3.35 -35.38
C ASN A 101 5.74 -4.65 -35.83
N ASP A 102 4.97 -4.60 -36.91
CA ASP A 102 4.30 -5.79 -37.45
C ASP A 102 5.31 -6.61 -38.26
N ASN A 103 5.57 -7.85 -37.84
CA ASN A 103 6.39 -8.80 -38.61
C ASN A 103 5.55 -9.59 -39.64
N VAL A 104 4.29 -9.21 -39.86
CA VAL A 104 3.37 -9.96 -40.74
C VAL A 104 2.72 -9.04 -41.78
N THR A 105 3.00 -9.37 -43.04
CA THR A 105 2.35 -8.93 -44.29
C THR A 105 0.87 -8.50 -44.17
N LYS A 106 0.63 -7.19 -44.05
CA LYS A 106 -0.47 -6.50 -44.74
C LYS A 106 0.09 -5.39 -45.61
N ALA A 107 0.59 -5.80 -46.77
CA ALA A 107 0.94 -4.90 -47.86
C ALA A 107 -0.33 -4.28 -48.44
N THR A 108 -0.69 -3.09 -47.98
CA THR A 108 -1.15 -1.93 -48.78
C THR A 108 -1.60 -0.84 -47.81
N GLU A 109 -0.66 -0.04 -47.31
CA GLU A 109 -0.67 1.43 -47.17
C GLU A 109 0.60 1.83 -46.39
N ASN A 110 1.39 2.75 -46.95
CA ASN A 110 2.78 3.01 -46.58
C ASN A 110 2.96 3.89 -45.33
N THR A 111 2.50 3.47 -44.16
CA THR A 111 2.84 4.17 -42.90
C THR A 111 2.87 3.22 -41.70
N ASN A 112 4.00 2.54 -41.46
CA ASN A 112 4.26 1.84 -40.19
C ASN A 112 4.34 2.81 -38.98
N THR A 113 4.26 4.11 -39.25
CA THR A 113 4.33 5.20 -38.28
C THR A 113 3.16 6.16 -38.50
N MET A 114 2.41 6.47 -37.45
CA MET A 114 1.32 7.43 -37.47
C MET A 114 1.57 8.55 -36.45
N THR A 115 1.18 9.78 -36.79
CA THR A 115 1.23 10.91 -35.84
C THR A 115 0.05 10.83 -34.89
N VAL A 116 0.33 10.99 -33.60
CA VAL A 116 -0.68 10.97 -32.54
C VAL A 116 -0.58 12.21 -31.68
N ASP A 117 -1.73 12.82 -31.41
CA ASP A 117 -1.93 13.77 -30.32
C ASP A 117 -2.05 12.98 -29.02
N PHE A 118 -1.20 13.30 -28.06
CA PHE A 118 -1.15 12.66 -26.75
C PHE A 118 -1.70 13.60 -25.69
N THR A 119 -2.66 13.12 -24.90
CA THR A 119 -3.10 13.75 -23.66
C THR A 119 -3.10 12.69 -22.56
N ALA A 120 -2.22 12.81 -21.58
CA ALA A 120 -2.32 12.01 -20.36
C ALA A 120 -2.79 12.89 -19.21
N LYS A 121 -3.84 12.46 -18.53
CA LYS A 121 -4.23 13.02 -17.25
C LYS A 121 -3.87 12.02 -16.17
N ILE A 122 -2.93 12.43 -15.34
CA ILE A 122 -2.45 11.66 -14.21
C ILE A 122 -3.25 12.15 -13.01
N SER A 123 -3.89 11.25 -12.27
CA SER A 123 -4.51 11.66 -11.01
C SER A 123 -3.46 12.26 -10.08
N ALA A 124 -3.89 13.11 -9.15
CA ALA A 124 -3.00 13.74 -8.15
C ALA A 124 -2.18 12.75 -7.29
N ASP A 125 -2.54 11.49 -7.41
CA ASP A 125 -2.11 10.38 -6.61
C ASP A 125 -1.33 9.32 -7.44
N TYR A 126 -1.10 9.58 -8.73
CA TYR A 126 -0.33 8.76 -9.67
C TYR A 126 -0.86 7.34 -9.94
N LYS A 127 -2.07 7.02 -9.49
CA LYS A 127 -2.62 5.66 -9.61
C LYS A 127 -3.56 5.44 -10.76
N ASN A 128 -4.15 6.51 -11.26
CA ASN A 128 -5.03 6.47 -12.40
C ASN A 128 -4.42 7.38 -13.46
N ILE A 129 -3.97 6.77 -14.54
CA ILE A 129 -3.53 7.50 -15.71
C ILE A 129 -4.55 7.23 -16.79
N SER A 130 -5.29 8.25 -17.16
CA SER A 130 -6.07 8.21 -18.39
C SER A 130 -5.20 8.79 -19.49
N VAL A 131 -4.82 7.95 -20.43
CA VAL A 131 -4.14 8.37 -21.65
C VAL A 131 -5.17 8.39 -22.75
N GLU A 132 -5.32 9.54 -23.39
CA GLU A 132 -6.03 9.70 -24.64
C GLU A 132 -4.98 9.95 -25.73
N LEU A 133 -4.99 9.11 -26.75
CA LEU A 133 -4.17 9.23 -27.95
C LEU A 133 -5.14 9.45 -29.09
N LYS A 134 -4.93 10.45 -29.95
CA LYS A 134 -5.78 10.74 -31.12
C LYS A 134 -4.96 10.89 -32.38
N THR A 135 -5.35 10.23 -33.45
CA THR A 135 -4.86 10.50 -34.80
C THR A 135 -5.74 11.55 -35.49
N ALA A 136 -5.29 12.09 -36.63
CA ALA A 136 -6.04 13.12 -37.37
C ALA A 136 -7.41 12.66 -37.88
N ASP A 137 -7.59 11.35 -38.07
CA ASP A 137 -8.83 10.66 -38.45
C ASP A 137 -9.62 10.12 -37.25
N GLY A 138 -9.12 10.30 -36.01
CA GLY A 138 -9.80 9.88 -34.78
C GLY A 138 -9.78 8.37 -34.51
N THR A 139 -8.98 7.62 -35.28
CA THR A 139 -8.86 6.14 -35.25
C THR A 139 -7.93 5.62 -34.16
N PHE A 140 -7.53 6.46 -33.22
CA PHE A 140 -6.91 6.02 -31.99
C PHE A 140 -7.67 6.72 -30.88
N ASN A 141 -8.21 5.94 -29.95
CA ASN A 141 -8.64 6.39 -28.64
C ASN A 141 -8.20 5.26 -27.70
N ALA A 142 -7.09 5.44 -27.00
CA ALA A 142 -6.96 4.73 -25.73
C ALA A 142 -7.88 5.50 -24.76
N GLY A 143 -8.93 4.88 -24.25
CA GLY A 143 -9.79 5.49 -23.22
C GLY A 143 -9.95 4.52 -22.06
N ASN A 144 -9.92 5.01 -20.82
CA ASN A 144 -10.19 4.30 -19.56
C ASN A 144 -9.82 2.81 -19.41
N SER A 145 -8.84 2.57 -18.52
CA SER A 145 -8.75 1.36 -17.71
C SER A 145 -10.06 1.11 -16.97
N THR A 146 -10.86 0.16 -17.43
CA THR A 146 -11.99 -0.39 -16.67
C THR A 146 -11.56 -1.57 -15.79
N GLU A 147 -10.39 -2.16 -16.04
CA GLU A 147 -9.76 -3.06 -15.07
C GLU A 147 -9.05 -2.26 -13.98
N LYS A 148 -9.61 -2.41 -12.78
CA LYS A 148 -9.18 -1.80 -11.54
C LYS A 148 -7.77 -2.35 -11.22
N PRO A 149 -6.68 -1.56 -11.25
CA PRO A 149 -5.35 -2.08 -10.89
C PRO A 149 -5.39 -2.72 -9.49
N ALA A 150 -4.51 -3.66 -9.13
CA ALA A 150 -4.44 -4.24 -7.76
C ALA A 150 -4.54 -3.17 -6.64
N VAL A 151 -3.97 -2.01 -6.94
CA VAL A 151 -4.06 -0.75 -6.21
C VAL A 151 -5.48 -0.38 -5.79
N SER A 152 -6.43 -0.48 -6.70
CA SER A 152 -7.82 -0.06 -6.54
C SER A 152 -8.65 -0.99 -5.66
N LYS A 153 -8.23 -2.26 -5.51
CA LYS A 153 -8.81 -3.17 -4.53
C LYS A 153 -8.42 -2.73 -3.12
N LEU A 154 -7.18 -2.23 -2.95
CA LEU A 154 -6.66 -1.65 -1.71
C LEU A 154 -7.24 -0.27 -1.39
N LEU A 155 -7.56 0.56 -2.40
CA LEU A 155 -8.06 1.93 -2.20
C LEU A 155 -9.42 1.94 -1.49
N ALA A 156 -9.37 2.00 -0.17
CA ALA A 156 -10.52 2.12 0.71
C ALA A 156 -10.02 2.48 2.12
N THR A 157 -10.98 2.86 2.95
CA THR A 157 -10.82 2.74 4.40
C THR A 157 -11.20 1.32 4.78
N TRP A 158 -10.29 0.63 5.44
CA TRP A 158 -10.48 -0.72 5.94
C TRP A 158 -10.65 -0.67 7.46
N ASN A 159 -11.77 -1.16 7.94
CA ASN A 159 -12.14 -1.22 9.33
C ASN A 159 -11.78 -2.59 9.91
N LEU A 160 -11.66 -2.64 11.23
CA LEU A 160 -11.56 -3.92 11.93
C LEU A 160 -12.88 -4.71 11.78
N GLU A 161 -12.75 -6.02 11.56
CA GLU A 161 -13.81 -6.98 11.85
C GLU A 161 -14.33 -6.82 13.29
N PRO A 162 -15.66 -6.88 13.50
CA PRO A 162 -16.24 -6.91 14.83
C PRO A 162 -15.67 -8.07 15.66
N VAL A 163 -15.40 -7.79 16.93
CA VAL A 163 -14.96 -8.83 17.86
C VAL A 163 -16.17 -9.66 18.30
N THR A 164 -15.99 -10.98 18.26
CA THR A 164 -16.94 -11.96 18.78
C THR A 164 -16.28 -12.70 19.94
N MET A 165 -17.06 -12.96 20.99
CA MET A 165 -16.59 -13.60 22.22
C MET A 165 -17.24 -14.97 22.37
N TYR A 166 -16.51 -15.92 22.95
CA TYR A 166 -16.96 -17.29 23.17
C TYR A 166 -16.67 -17.73 24.61
N ASP A 167 -17.62 -18.43 25.23
CA ASP A 167 -17.47 -19.03 26.56
C ASP A 167 -16.53 -20.26 26.55
N ASP A 168 -16.27 -20.82 27.73
CA ASP A 168 -15.40 -22.01 27.90
C ASP A 168 -15.94 -23.29 27.24
N LYS A 169 -17.21 -23.29 26.84
CA LYS A 169 -17.90 -24.36 26.11
C LYS A 169 -17.95 -24.10 24.61
N GLY A 170 -17.44 -22.97 24.14
CA GLY A 170 -17.44 -22.56 22.74
C GLY A 170 -18.75 -21.94 22.25
N ASN A 171 -19.68 -21.57 23.14
CA ASN A 171 -20.88 -20.82 22.76
C ASN A 171 -20.55 -19.33 22.65
N GLN A 172 -21.13 -18.64 21.66
CA GLN A 172 -20.99 -17.19 21.56
C GLN A 172 -21.64 -16.50 22.76
N THR A 173 -20.95 -15.51 23.34
CA THR A 173 -21.43 -14.70 24.46
C THR A 173 -21.25 -13.21 24.14
N ASP A 174 -22.12 -12.38 24.70
CA ASP A 174 -21.98 -10.91 24.68
C ASP A 174 -21.46 -10.37 26.02
N ASN A 175 -21.27 -11.24 27.02
CA ASN A 175 -20.74 -10.89 28.33
C ASN A 175 -19.22 -11.11 28.38
N PRO A 176 -18.39 -10.05 28.52
CA PRO A 176 -16.94 -10.18 28.63
C PRO A 176 -16.48 -11.02 29.83
N ASP A 177 -17.24 -11.03 30.93
CA ASP A 177 -16.88 -11.78 32.13
C ASP A 177 -17.01 -13.30 31.93
N ASP A 178 -17.83 -13.73 30.97
CA ASP A 178 -18.03 -15.14 30.61
C ASP A 178 -17.13 -15.56 29.43
N ALA A 179 -16.36 -14.64 28.84
CA ALA A 179 -15.58 -14.89 27.65
C ALA A 179 -14.25 -15.61 27.98
N SER A 180 -13.94 -16.64 27.20
CA SER A 180 -12.70 -17.40 27.25
C SER A 180 -11.89 -17.35 25.94
N ALA A 181 -12.52 -16.96 24.83
CA ALA A 181 -11.87 -16.76 23.54
C ALA A 181 -12.49 -15.58 22.77
N TRP A 182 -11.65 -14.83 22.06
CA TRP A 182 -12.02 -13.65 21.29
C TRP A 182 -11.57 -13.84 19.84
N LYS A 183 -12.46 -13.62 18.89
CA LYS A 183 -12.16 -13.63 17.46
C LYS A 183 -12.46 -12.28 16.86
N GLY A 184 -11.59 -11.80 15.97
CA GLY A 184 -11.72 -10.53 15.30
C GLY A 184 -10.68 -10.41 14.20
N SER A 185 -10.25 -9.19 13.89
CA SER A 185 -9.35 -8.92 12.76
C SER A 185 -7.98 -9.57 12.85
N PHE A 186 -7.39 -9.71 14.04
CA PHE A 186 -6.11 -10.39 14.12
C PHE A 186 -6.33 -11.89 13.91
N LYS A 187 -5.65 -12.43 12.89
CA LYS A 187 -5.61 -13.86 12.59
C LYS A 187 -4.17 -14.35 12.59
N MET A 188 -3.98 -15.56 13.07
CA MET A 188 -2.69 -16.24 13.06
C MET A 188 -2.86 -17.67 12.58
N ASN A 189 -2.26 -17.97 11.44
CA ASN A 189 -2.06 -19.33 11.00
C ASN A 189 -0.62 -19.76 11.28
N TRP A 190 -0.43 -20.59 12.31
CA TRP A 190 0.88 -21.10 12.67
C TRP A 190 0.83 -22.61 12.83
N GLU A 191 1.43 -23.30 11.86
CA GLU A 191 1.56 -24.74 11.82
C GLU A 191 3.00 -25.13 12.16
N THR A 192 3.16 -26.14 13.02
CA THR A 192 4.47 -26.61 13.48
C THR A 192 4.55 -28.13 13.43
N ALA A 193 5.77 -28.66 13.38
CA ALA A 193 6.03 -30.08 13.48
C ALA A 193 5.56 -30.65 14.84
N ALA A 194 5.22 -31.94 14.88
CA ALA A 194 4.72 -32.60 16.08
C ALA A 194 5.71 -32.58 17.26
N ASP A 195 7.01 -32.43 17.00
CA ASP A 195 8.07 -32.32 17.99
C ASP A 195 8.46 -30.88 18.34
N CYS A 196 7.64 -29.89 17.94
CA CYS A 196 7.87 -28.49 18.27
C CYS A 196 7.76 -28.27 19.79
N PRO A 197 8.75 -27.61 20.42
CA PRO A 197 8.72 -27.38 21.86
C PRO A 197 7.58 -26.44 22.26
N PRO A 198 7.08 -26.54 23.51
CA PRO A 198 6.08 -25.62 24.02
C PRO A 198 6.65 -24.21 24.19
N ILE A 199 5.87 -23.21 23.79
CA ILE A 199 6.21 -21.79 23.95
C ILE A 199 6.19 -21.45 25.45
N MET A 200 7.22 -20.74 25.90
CA MET A 200 7.50 -20.47 27.32
C MET A 200 7.59 -21.74 28.20
N GLY A 201 7.73 -22.92 27.60
CA GLY A 201 7.82 -24.18 28.33
C GLY A 201 6.48 -24.78 28.77
N PHE A 202 5.35 -24.12 28.52
CA PHE A 202 4.03 -24.60 28.96
C PHE A 202 2.89 -24.42 27.95
N ILE A 203 3.03 -23.56 26.94
CA ILE A 203 2.00 -23.38 25.90
C ILE A 203 2.27 -24.35 24.75
N PRO A 204 1.38 -25.32 24.49
CA PRO A 204 1.52 -26.17 23.31
C PRO A 204 1.53 -25.33 22.03
N ALA A 205 2.49 -25.58 21.13
CA ALA A 205 2.59 -24.85 19.86
C ALA A 205 1.28 -24.92 19.04
N ALA A 206 0.54 -26.02 19.13
CA ALA A 206 -0.74 -26.21 18.46
C ALA A 206 -1.86 -25.28 18.96
N THR A 207 -1.81 -24.81 20.20
CA THR A 207 -2.82 -23.90 20.78
C THR A 207 -2.38 -22.44 20.80
N ALA A 208 -1.10 -22.18 20.50
CA ALA A 208 -0.53 -20.84 20.48
C ALA A 208 -1.26 -19.84 19.55
N PRO A 209 -1.67 -20.21 18.31
CA PRO A 209 -2.40 -19.26 17.46
C PRO A 209 -3.72 -18.80 18.09
N GLN A 210 -4.50 -19.73 18.66
CA GLN A 210 -5.77 -19.41 19.30
C GLN A 210 -5.60 -18.48 20.50
N MET A 211 -4.57 -18.71 21.31
CA MET A 211 -4.24 -17.84 22.44
C MET A 211 -3.80 -16.44 21.97
N ALA A 212 -2.95 -16.36 20.95
CA ALA A 212 -2.52 -15.09 20.38
C ALA A 212 -3.70 -14.31 19.78
N GLU A 213 -4.56 -14.98 19.02
CA GLU A 213 -5.78 -14.38 18.48
C GLU A 213 -6.68 -13.82 19.56
N SER A 214 -6.92 -14.60 20.62
CA SER A 214 -7.73 -14.18 21.76
C SER A 214 -7.18 -12.91 22.41
N ILE A 215 -5.88 -12.88 22.75
CA ILE A 215 -5.25 -11.74 23.43
C ILE A 215 -5.26 -10.50 22.54
N VAL A 216 -4.84 -10.64 21.28
CA VAL A 216 -4.72 -9.48 20.38
C VAL A 216 -6.11 -8.93 20.03
N ASN A 217 -7.11 -9.77 19.80
CA ASN A 217 -8.45 -9.30 19.47
C ASN A 217 -9.20 -8.66 20.66
N GLN A 218 -8.80 -8.91 21.91
CA GLN A 218 -9.27 -8.10 23.05
C GLN A 218 -8.76 -6.66 22.98
N LEU A 219 -7.50 -6.48 22.61
CA LEU A 219 -6.82 -5.18 22.67
C LEU A 219 -7.02 -4.36 21.40
N LEU A 220 -7.00 -5.00 20.25
CA LEU A 220 -6.95 -4.36 18.94
C LEU A 220 -8.05 -3.31 18.72
N PRO A 221 -9.34 -3.54 19.07
CA PRO A 221 -10.40 -2.54 18.89
C PRO A 221 -10.25 -1.29 19.75
N THR A 222 -9.41 -1.35 20.79
CA THR A 222 -9.11 -0.20 21.67
C THR A 222 -7.96 0.65 21.13
N LEU A 223 -7.16 0.09 20.21
CA LEU A 223 -5.93 0.69 19.69
C LEU A 223 -6.08 1.16 18.26
N LEU A 224 -6.72 0.36 17.41
CA LEU A 224 -6.88 0.62 15.98
C LEU A 224 -8.37 0.60 15.65
N LYS A 225 -8.80 1.51 14.78
CA LYS A 225 -10.17 1.53 14.27
C LYS A 225 -10.20 1.25 12.78
N SER A 226 -9.33 1.91 12.03
CA SER A 226 -9.28 1.75 10.59
C SER A 226 -7.91 2.08 10.01
N VAL A 227 -7.67 1.57 8.81
CA VAL A 227 -6.50 1.84 7.97
C VAL A 227 -7.00 2.21 6.58
N THR A 228 -6.67 3.41 6.12
CA THR A 228 -6.98 3.88 4.78
C THR A 228 -5.72 3.81 3.92
N PHE A 229 -5.82 3.08 2.81
CA PHE A 229 -4.80 3.10 1.77
C PHE A 229 -5.20 4.16 0.75
N THR A 230 -4.46 5.26 0.72
CA THR A 230 -4.76 6.38 -0.17
C THR A 230 -4.10 6.18 -1.50
N ALA A 231 -4.60 6.92 -2.47
CA ALA A 231 -4.10 6.79 -3.80
C ALA A 231 -2.64 7.31 -3.95
N ASP A 232 -2.19 8.29 -3.18
CA ASP A 232 -0.81 8.80 -3.28
C ASP A 232 0.23 7.88 -2.60
N GLY A 233 -0.18 6.65 -2.24
CA GLY A 233 0.69 5.65 -1.63
C GLY A 233 0.88 5.87 -0.14
N LYS A 234 0.02 6.66 0.52
CA LYS A 234 0.05 6.83 1.97
C LYS A 234 -0.82 5.79 2.67
N ILE A 235 -0.46 5.51 3.91
CA ILE A 235 -1.30 4.79 4.85
C ILE A 235 -1.74 5.79 5.92
N ILE A 236 -3.04 5.93 6.10
CA ILE A 236 -3.64 6.73 7.16
C ILE A 236 -4.31 5.78 8.14
N ALA A 237 -4.01 5.89 9.43
CA ALA A 237 -4.65 5.05 10.44
C ALA A 237 -5.48 5.90 11.40
N GLN A 238 -6.69 5.45 11.72
CA GLN A 238 -7.43 5.96 12.87
C GLN A 238 -7.11 5.06 14.06
N TYR A 239 -6.47 5.62 15.07
CA TYR A 239 -5.96 4.89 16.24
C TYR A 239 -6.33 5.63 17.52
N ALA A 240 -6.22 4.96 18.67
CA ALA A 240 -6.33 5.62 19.96
C ALA A 240 -5.09 5.31 20.79
N GLU A 241 -4.65 6.30 21.56
CA GLU A 241 -3.66 6.10 22.60
C GLU A 241 -4.32 5.34 23.75
N ALA A 242 -4.37 4.02 23.66
CA ALA A 242 -4.80 3.21 24.80
C ALA A 242 -3.63 3.10 25.79
N LYS A 243 -3.90 3.37 27.06
CA LYS A 243 -3.09 2.84 28.16
C LYS A 243 -3.65 1.45 28.44
N LEU A 244 -2.87 0.38 28.30
CA LEU A 244 -3.29 -0.90 28.88
C LEU A 244 -3.41 -0.64 30.38
N GLY A 245 -4.61 -0.64 30.94
CA GLY A 245 -4.81 -0.29 32.34
C GLY A 245 -3.96 -1.20 33.24
N GLU A 246 -3.31 -0.62 34.25
CA GLU A 246 -2.38 -1.33 35.16
C GLU A 246 -2.99 -2.55 35.85
N THR A 247 -4.32 -2.69 35.86
CA THR A 247 -5.04 -3.77 36.56
C THR A 247 -6.03 -4.55 35.68
N GLY A 248 -6.13 -4.29 34.38
CA GLY A 248 -7.03 -5.05 33.48
C GLY A 248 -8.53 -4.97 33.80
N THR A 249 -8.99 -4.02 34.64
CA THR A 249 -10.38 -3.98 35.15
C THR A 249 -11.15 -2.70 34.86
N GLU A 250 -10.56 -1.70 34.22
CA GLU A 250 -11.31 -0.53 33.77
C GLU A 250 -11.54 -0.65 32.27
N ALA A 251 -12.81 -0.83 31.88
CA ALA A 251 -13.21 -0.67 30.48
C ALA A 251 -12.60 0.64 29.96
N PRO A 252 -11.91 0.64 28.81
CA PRO A 252 -11.19 1.81 28.37
C PRO A 252 -12.19 2.96 28.29
N ALA A 253 -11.86 4.07 28.98
CA ALA A 253 -12.52 5.35 28.74
C ALA A 253 -12.64 5.54 27.23
N THR A 254 -13.81 5.93 26.74
CA THR A 254 -14.14 6.06 25.31
C THR A 254 -12.89 6.46 24.50
N PRO A 255 -12.37 5.60 23.61
CA PRO A 255 -11.07 5.82 22.98
C PRO A 255 -11.02 7.20 22.33
N ASN A 256 -10.00 8.00 22.68
CA ASN A 256 -9.79 9.29 22.04
C ASN A 256 -9.15 9.05 20.67
N TRP A 257 -9.99 8.91 19.65
CA TRP A 257 -9.54 8.60 18.29
C TRP A 257 -8.71 9.74 17.69
N GLN A 258 -7.50 9.40 17.28
CA GLN A 258 -6.55 10.24 16.57
C GLN A 258 -6.35 9.73 15.13
N ILE A 259 -5.75 10.57 14.30
CA ILE A 259 -5.40 10.25 12.91
C ILE A 259 -3.88 10.26 12.77
N ALA A 260 -3.30 9.12 12.40
CA ALA A 260 -1.91 9.00 12.01
C ALA A 260 -1.80 9.17 10.50
N GLU A 261 -1.28 10.32 10.05
CA GLU A 261 -0.98 10.57 8.64
C GLU A 261 0.52 10.80 8.43
N GLY A 262 1.06 10.16 7.38
CA GLY A 262 2.46 10.26 6.97
C GLY A 262 3.44 9.45 7.83
N TYR A 263 2.95 8.63 8.76
CA TYR A 263 3.75 7.67 9.52
C TYR A 263 4.14 6.44 8.71
N ALA A 264 3.38 6.12 7.68
CA ALA A 264 3.68 5.04 6.76
C ALA A 264 3.24 5.35 5.33
N THR A 265 3.97 4.78 4.38
CA THR A 265 3.63 4.76 2.95
C THR A 265 3.71 3.33 2.45
N TYR A 266 3.18 3.06 1.27
CA TYR A 266 3.24 1.74 0.68
C TYR A 266 3.52 1.79 -0.82
N LYS A 267 4.19 0.74 -1.30
CA LYS A 267 4.33 0.43 -2.72
C LYS A 267 3.70 -0.92 -2.99
N ILE A 268 3.10 -1.06 -4.16
CA ILE A 268 2.53 -2.33 -4.58
C ILE A 268 3.61 -3.09 -5.34
N VAL A 269 3.76 -4.36 -4.99
CA VAL A 269 4.65 -5.28 -5.70
C VAL A 269 3.84 -6.00 -6.77
N ASP A 270 2.73 -6.61 -6.38
CA ASP A 270 1.79 -7.33 -7.24
C ASP A 270 0.40 -7.39 -6.58
N GLU A 271 -0.52 -8.20 -7.11
CA GLU A 271 -1.88 -8.38 -6.59
C GLU A 271 -1.95 -8.89 -5.14
N ASN A 272 -0.92 -9.60 -4.71
CA ASN A 272 -0.86 -10.33 -3.45
C ASN A 272 0.19 -9.78 -2.48
N GLN A 273 0.88 -8.69 -2.83
CA GLN A 273 1.91 -8.13 -1.96
C GLN A 273 2.09 -6.61 -2.11
N ILE A 274 2.30 -5.96 -0.97
CA ILE A 274 2.75 -4.58 -0.85
C ILE A 274 4.04 -4.53 -0.01
N ILE A 275 4.79 -3.44 -0.15
CA ILE A 275 5.89 -3.09 0.75
C ILE A 275 5.51 -1.83 1.49
N VAL A 276 5.51 -1.89 2.82
CA VAL A 276 5.19 -0.77 3.72
C VAL A 276 6.48 -0.10 4.19
N PHE A 277 6.59 1.20 4.02
CA PHE A 277 7.72 2.01 4.47
C PHE A 277 7.27 2.88 5.65
N LEU A 278 7.98 2.79 6.76
CA LEU A 278 7.73 3.59 7.95
C LEU A 278 8.50 4.92 7.86
N SER A 279 7.89 6.00 8.36
CA SER A 279 8.54 7.30 8.45
C SER A 279 9.41 7.37 9.70
N ASN A 280 10.70 7.09 9.54
CA ASN A 280 11.66 7.12 10.64
C ASN A 280 11.70 8.49 11.33
N GLU A 281 11.63 9.57 10.55
CA GLU A 281 11.65 10.93 11.06
C GLU A 281 10.44 11.23 11.95
N LYS A 282 9.21 10.92 11.48
CA LYS A 282 8.01 11.17 12.27
C LYS A 282 7.95 10.29 13.52
N ILE A 283 8.29 9.01 13.40
CA ILE A 283 8.24 8.08 14.54
C ILE A 283 9.31 8.45 15.57
N ALA A 284 10.54 8.73 15.14
CA ALA A 284 11.60 9.13 16.07
C ALA A 284 11.30 10.51 16.69
N GLY A 285 10.67 11.41 15.94
CA GLY A 285 10.33 12.77 16.38
C GLY A 285 9.29 12.84 17.50
N THR A 286 8.48 11.79 17.72
CA THR A 286 7.54 11.72 18.85
C THR A 286 8.19 11.28 20.16
N ILE A 287 9.45 10.81 20.12
CA ILE A 287 10.17 10.30 21.29
C ILE A 287 11.07 11.39 21.86
N THR A 288 10.79 11.78 23.10
CA THR A 288 11.54 12.85 23.78
C THR A 288 12.78 12.35 24.51
N ASP A 289 12.82 11.07 24.87
CA ASP A 289 13.99 10.45 25.51
C ASP A 289 15.06 10.09 24.45
N PRO A 290 16.28 10.66 24.51
CA PRO A 290 17.30 10.44 23.48
C PRO A 290 17.77 8.98 23.36
N ALA A 291 17.79 8.23 24.46
CA ALA A 291 18.21 6.83 24.44
C ALA A 291 17.14 5.94 23.79
N LYS A 292 15.86 6.16 24.12
CA LYS A 292 14.73 5.48 23.48
C LYS A 292 14.60 5.87 22.00
N GLN A 293 14.84 7.14 21.67
CA GLN A 293 14.84 7.63 20.30
C GLN A 293 15.93 6.96 19.47
N ALA A 294 17.15 6.84 20.01
CA ALA A 294 18.25 6.15 19.33
C ALA A 294 17.97 4.65 19.14
N ALA A 295 17.40 3.99 20.16
CA ALA A 295 17.04 2.56 20.10
C ALA A 295 15.95 2.29 19.05
N ILE A 296 14.89 3.11 19.02
CA ILE A 296 13.82 3.01 18.03
C ILE A 296 14.35 3.35 16.63
N GLY A 297 15.21 4.37 16.49
CA GLY A 297 15.86 4.68 15.23
C GLY A 297 16.69 3.51 14.67
N ALA A 298 17.43 2.81 15.53
CA ALA A 298 18.18 1.62 15.14
C ALA A 298 17.24 0.50 14.64
N VAL A 299 16.11 0.27 15.31
CA VAL A 299 15.11 -0.70 14.86
C VAL A 299 14.46 -0.29 13.55
N LEU A 300 14.06 0.96 13.40
CA LEU A 300 13.47 1.46 12.16
C LEU A 300 14.45 1.37 10.98
N SER A 301 15.76 1.49 11.23
CA SER A 301 16.78 1.27 10.20
C SER A 301 16.85 -0.18 9.69
N ALA A 302 16.45 -1.16 10.51
CA ALA A 302 16.34 -2.55 10.08
C ALA A 302 15.21 -2.75 9.06
N PHE A 303 14.26 -1.81 8.97
CA PHE A 303 13.13 -1.81 8.05
C PHE A 303 13.28 -0.79 6.91
N LYS A 304 14.49 -0.27 6.66
CA LYS A 304 14.74 0.75 5.63
C LYS A 304 14.31 0.32 4.21
N ASP A 305 14.38 -0.98 3.94
CA ASP A 305 14.00 -1.57 2.65
C ASP A 305 12.48 -1.85 2.58
N GLY A 306 11.75 -1.51 3.66
CA GLY A 306 10.33 -1.71 3.83
C GLY A 306 9.95 -3.07 4.40
N VAL A 307 8.70 -3.17 4.82
CA VAL A 307 8.08 -4.38 5.37
C VAL A 307 7.24 -5.03 4.27
N PRO A 308 7.60 -6.21 3.75
CA PRO A 308 6.77 -6.94 2.81
C PRO A 308 5.52 -7.46 3.53
N VAL A 309 4.36 -7.01 3.09
CA VAL A 309 3.04 -7.40 3.59
C VAL A 309 2.30 -8.10 2.47
N ASN A 310 1.94 -9.36 2.69
CA ASN A 310 1.14 -10.11 1.75
C ASN A 310 -0.33 -9.74 1.94
N VAL A 311 -1.08 -9.73 0.85
CA VAL A 311 -2.50 -9.37 0.81
C VAL A 311 -3.27 -10.51 0.18
N ARG A 312 -4.36 -10.93 0.80
CA ARG A 312 -5.28 -11.92 0.25
C ARG A 312 -6.69 -11.37 0.30
N PHE A 313 -7.24 -11.02 -0.85
CA PHE A 313 -8.62 -10.55 -0.97
C PHE A 313 -9.61 -11.71 -0.90
N SER A 314 -10.77 -11.47 -0.30
CA SER A 314 -11.92 -12.36 -0.43
C SER A 314 -12.51 -12.25 -1.84
N ASN A 315 -13.32 -13.24 -2.25
CA ASN A 315 -13.96 -13.25 -3.57
C ASN A 315 -14.85 -12.02 -3.84
N SER A 316 -15.33 -11.34 -2.80
CA SER A 316 -16.14 -10.13 -2.90
C SER A 316 -15.33 -8.84 -2.87
N ASP A 317 -14.00 -8.92 -2.71
CA ASP A 317 -13.07 -7.80 -2.50
C ASP A 317 -13.44 -6.87 -1.32
N ASN A 318 -14.40 -7.25 -0.46
CA ASN A 318 -14.84 -6.48 0.71
C ASN A 318 -14.05 -6.82 1.98
N THR A 319 -13.30 -7.91 1.95
CA THR A 319 -12.42 -8.35 3.04
C THR A 319 -11.03 -8.60 2.47
N ALA A 320 -9.99 -8.25 3.21
CA ALA A 320 -8.62 -8.58 2.85
C ALA A 320 -7.81 -8.94 4.09
N PHE A 321 -7.03 -10.03 3.97
CA PHE A 321 -6.06 -10.43 4.98
C PHE A 321 -4.68 -9.88 4.63
N PHE A 322 -4.17 -8.99 5.48
CA PHE A 322 -2.84 -8.36 5.39
C PHE A 322 -1.90 -9.05 6.37
N TYR A 323 -0.91 -9.80 5.88
CA TYR A 323 -0.13 -10.69 6.74
C TYR A 323 1.36 -10.73 6.43
N LEU A 324 2.13 -10.93 7.49
CA LEU A 324 3.54 -11.29 7.41
C LEU A 324 3.63 -12.81 7.27
N ASN A 325 4.48 -13.27 6.36
CA ASN A 325 4.70 -14.69 6.13
C ASN A 325 5.88 -15.23 6.94
N GLN A 326 6.07 -16.54 6.88
CA GLN A 326 7.17 -17.25 7.53
C GLN A 326 8.55 -16.69 7.17
N GLU A 327 8.80 -16.41 5.89
CA GLU A 327 10.12 -15.92 5.43
C GLU A 327 10.49 -14.60 6.13
N PHE A 328 9.55 -13.67 6.19
CA PHE A 328 9.78 -12.40 6.87
C PHE A 328 9.87 -12.57 8.39
N ALA A 329 9.00 -13.37 9.00
CA ALA A 329 9.06 -13.64 10.44
C ALA A 329 10.41 -14.26 10.86
N THR A 330 10.97 -15.17 10.06
CA THR A 330 12.31 -15.72 10.28
C THR A 330 13.39 -14.65 10.18
N LYS A 331 13.30 -13.74 9.20
CA LYS A 331 14.22 -12.60 9.07
C LYS A 331 14.15 -11.66 10.29
N LEU A 332 12.96 -11.42 10.84
CA LEU A 332 12.79 -10.62 12.06
C LEU A 332 13.40 -11.29 13.27
N ALA A 333 13.13 -12.59 13.47
CA ALA A 333 13.67 -13.37 14.58
C ALA A 333 15.21 -13.41 14.56
N ALA A 334 15.82 -13.42 13.37
CA ALA A 334 17.27 -13.41 13.21
C ALA A 334 17.89 -12.01 13.26
N ASN A 335 17.09 -10.93 13.35
CA ASN A 335 17.62 -9.57 13.29
C ASN A 335 18.29 -9.18 14.63
N PRO A 336 19.61 -8.95 14.67
CA PRO A 336 20.33 -8.72 15.91
C PRO A 336 19.96 -7.39 16.58
N VAL A 337 19.44 -6.41 15.84
CA VAL A 337 19.00 -5.13 16.38
C VAL A 337 17.67 -5.29 17.12
N LEU A 338 16.72 -6.00 16.50
CA LEU A 338 15.43 -6.33 17.13
C LEU A 338 15.62 -7.18 18.38
N VAL A 339 16.45 -8.23 18.31
CA VAL A 339 16.74 -9.11 19.45
C VAL A 339 17.34 -8.31 20.60
N LYS A 340 18.36 -7.48 20.35
CA LYS A 340 18.97 -6.63 21.40
C LYS A 340 18.00 -5.62 21.98
N MET A 341 17.13 -5.02 21.18
CA MET A 341 16.12 -4.09 21.69
C MET A 341 15.16 -4.81 22.65
N VAL A 342 14.68 -6.00 22.28
CA VAL A 342 13.81 -6.79 23.14
C VAL A 342 14.52 -7.21 24.43
N GLU A 343 15.79 -7.63 24.35
CA GLU A 343 16.60 -7.95 25.52
C GLU A 343 16.76 -6.76 26.48
N SER A 344 16.80 -5.54 25.94
CA SER A 344 16.95 -4.30 26.70
C SER A 344 15.69 -3.79 27.39
N LEU A 345 14.51 -4.36 27.11
CA LEU A 345 13.27 -4.03 27.81
C LEU A 345 13.40 -4.37 29.31
N ASN A 346 12.82 -3.61 30.20
CA ASN A 346 12.72 -3.96 31.62
C ASN A 346 11.36 -4.58 31.93
N ASP A 347 11.20 -5.21 33.09
CA ASP A 347 9.94 -5.88 33.45
C ASP A 347 8.75 -4.91 33.56
N ASP A 348 9.02 -3.64 33.87
CA ASP A 348 8.02 -2.57 33.91
C ASP A 348 7.64 -2.03 32.50
N ASP A 349 8.41 -2.38 31.46
CA ASP A 349 8.07 -2.00 30.09
C ASP A 349 6.92 -2.88 29.55
N LEU A 350 6.16 -2.32 28.61
CA LEU A 350 5.00 -3.00 27.99
C LEU A 350 3.96 -3.47 29.03
N ASN A 351 3.81 -2.77 30.14
CA ASN A 351 2.85 -3.04 31.20
C ASN A 351 2.96 -4.48 31.75
N GLY A 352 4.18 -4.93 32.02
CA GLY A 352 4.46 -6.25 32.60
C GLY A 352 4.64 -7.39 31.58
N PHE A 353 4.38 -7.13 30.28
CA PHE A 353 4.53 -8.15 29.24
C PHE A 353 5.97 -8.31 28.72
N ALA A 354 6.90 -7.43 29.10
CA ALA A 354 8.28 -7.47 28.59
C ALA A 354 8.97 -8.83 28.81
N GLY A 355 8.81 -9.46 29.98
CA GLY A 355 9.40 -10.78 30.25
C GLY A 355 8.86 -11.90 29.35
N MET A 356 7.57 -11.85 29.03
CA MET A 356 6.94 -12.76 28.07
C MET A 356 7.50 -12.56 26.66
N ILE A 357 7.57 -11.29 26.20
CA ILE A 357 8.10 -10.95 24.88
C ILE A 357 9.57 -11.38 24.74
N LYS A 358 10.40 -11.16 25.76
CA LYS A 358 11.80 -11.63 25.79
C LYS A 358 11.91 -13.14 25.61
N THR A 359 11.14 -13.89 26.39
CA THR A 359 11.17 -15.35 26.34
C THR A 359 10.76 -15.86 24.96
N ILE A 360 9.70 -15.28 24.38
CA ILE A 360 9.22 -15.64 23.04
C ILE A 360 10.26 -15.31 21.97
N VAL A 361 10.90 -14.13 22.04
CA VAL A 361 11.95 -13.72 21.09
C VAL A 361 13.19 -14.59 21.16
N GLN A 362 13.56 -15.08 22.35
CA GLN A 362 14.66 -16.03 22.51
C GLN A 362 14.33 -17.42 21.95
N GLN A 363 13.07 -17.86 22.05
CA GLN A 363 12.63 -19.15 21.52
C GLN A 363 12.28 -19.12 20.03
N LEU A 364 11.98 -17.94 19.50
CA LEU A 364 11.54 -17.71 18.12
C LEU A 364 12.44 -18.40 17.08
N PRO A 365 13.78 -18.34 17.14
CA PRO A 365 14.63 -19.07 16.19
C PRO A 365 14.41 -20.59 16.19
N GLU A 366 14.28 -21.21 17.36
CA GLU A 366 14.03 -22.66 17.48
C GLU A 366 12.63 -23.02 16.99
N LEU A 367 11.62 -22.23 17.40
CA LEU A 367 10.24 -22.41 16.98
C LEU A 367 10.10 -22.27 15.46
N MET A 368 10.73 -21.26 14.85
CA MET A 368 10.69 -21.03 13.41
C MET A 368 11.36 -22.14 12.60
N ASN A 369 12.37 -22.83 13.15
CA ASN A 369 12.95 -24.02 12.52
C ASN A 369 11.99 -25.22 12.48
N LYS A 370 10.97 -25.24 13.35
CA LYS A 370 9.93 -26.27 13.42
C LYS A 370 8.61 -25.84 12.78
N THR A 371 8.52 -24.59 12.32
CA THR A 371 7.36 -24.03 11.64
C THR A 371 7.27 -24.55 10.20
N THR A 372 6.11 -25.10 9.84
CA THR A 372 5.80 -25.51 8.46
C THR A 372 4.99 -24.46 7.71
N LYS A 373 4.25 -23.63 8.45
CA LYS A 373 3.51 -22.48 7.91
C LYS A 373 3.38 -21.39 8.96
N PHE A 374 3.57 -20.14 8.56
CA PHE A 374 3.32 -18.99 9.41
C PHE A 374 2.74 -17.84 8.59
N GLU A 375 1.57 -17.37 9.00
CA GLU A 375 0.89 -16.19 8.50
C GLU A 375 0.27 -15.48 9.71
N ALA A 376 0.72 -14.26 10.03
CA ALA A 376 0.15 -13.48 11.13
C ALA A 376 -0.16 -12.07 10.63
N GLY A 377 -1.36 -11.58 10.91
CA GLY A 377 -1.83 -10.37 10.25
C GLY A 377 -3.22 -9.90 10.67
N LEU A 378 -3.73 -8.95 9.90
CA LEU A 378 -5.04 -8.34 10.10
C LEU A 378 -5.95 -8.67 8.92
N GLU A 379 -7.09 -9.28 9.21
CA GLU A 379 -8.24 -9.37 8.33
C GLU A 379 -9.09 -8.12 8.53
N LEU A 380 -9.21 -7.32 7.49
CA LEU A 380 -9.91 -6.03 7.52
C LEU A 380 -11.07 -6.01 6.52
N ILE A 381 -12.07 -5.18 6.80
CA ILE A 381 -13.30 -5.06 6.02
C ILE A 381 -13.51 -3.63 5.51
N LYS A 382 -14.04 -3.47 4.29
CA LYS A 382 -14.34 -2.15 3.72
C LYS A 382 -15.53 -1.45 4.38
#